data_AF-A0A8C5L723-F1
#
_entry.id   AF-A0A8C5L723-F1
#
_cell.length_a   1.000
_cell.length_b   1.000
_cell.length_c   1.000
_cell.angle_alpha   90.00
_cell.angle_beta   90.00
_cell.angle_gamma   90.00
#
_symmetry.space_group_name_H-M   'P 1'
#
loop_
_entity.id
_entity.type
_entity.pdbx_description
1 polymer ?
#
loop_
_entity_poly.entity_id
_entity_poly.type
_entity_poly.pdbx_seq_one_letter_code
_entity_poly.pdbx_strand_id
1 'polypeptide(L)'
;MEAALPKDLAQEAALAKRRHAEICRQKRVFDARNRILGGDTEAWDAQVHDQKIKEATEKARHETFAAEMRHNDKIMCILQDRERRDRKNLCKAINDFQQNFQKPETRREFDLSDPLALKKDLPARVSDNDLRNTVSGLQKFMGEDLNFKERKKFQEEQNREWSLQQKREWEQARADHKLAEDFYTQTRLQFDEAARSLQKLESATRRATCAAVKEFNKKQAVASAERKRQERAQEQEDNLAEISGLLSGDLLTENPLQAVSSFGPHRVVPDRWKGMSREQLAEIRLTQKQQVQEKLRCQEEQRLCNMDWDRRRIQKARASLLCDRQQQRLQRGLRKALDCSNLSLAQEQHSRKKYMNDMNTNQLSEDYFTQFNTRSR
;
A
#
# COMPACT_ATOMS: atom_id res chain seq x y z
N MET A 1 172.40 64.85 -164.23
CA MET A 1 172.69 63.40 -164.15
C MET A 1 173.69 63.27 -163.00
N GLU A 2 173.50 62.44 -161.98
CA GLU A 2 172.97 61.07 -161.99
C GLU A 2 171.61 60.92 -161.30
N ALA A 3 170.80 60.03 -161.87
CA ALA A 3 169.40 59.79 -161.53
C ALA A 3 169.27 58.79 -160.36
N ALA A 4 168.48 59.16 -159.35
CA ALA A 4 168.17 58.36 -158.16
C ALA A 4 167.25 57.16 -158.49
N LEU A 5 167.50 56.00 -157.87
CA LEU A 5 166.78 54.74 -158.09
C LEU A 5 165.42 54.72 -157.34
N PRO A 6 164.40 53.95 -157.77
CA PRO A 6 163.07 53.89 -157.12
C PRO A 6 163.08 53.44 -155.65
N LYS A 7 164.07 52.63 -155.26
CA LYS A 7 164.29 52.24 -153.85
C LYS A 7 164.70 53.45 -153.01
N ASP A 8 165.43 54.39 -153.59
CA ASP A 8 165.85 55.63 -152.92
C ASP A 8 164.65 56.58 -152.76
N LEU A 9 163.75 56.67 -153.76
CA LEU A 9 162.50 57.44 -153.64
C LEU A 9 161.54 56.88 -152.58
N ALA A 10 161.43 55.55 -152.46
CA ALA A 10 160.62 54.91 -151.41
C ALA A 10 161.26 55.10 -150.03
N GLN A 11 162.58 55.04 -149.93
CA GLN A 11 163.30 55.42 -148.72
C GLN A 11 163.11 56.89 -148.38
N GLU A 12 163.13 57.79 -149.37
CA GLU A 12 162.86 59.22 -149.20
C GLU A 12 161.42 59.50 -148.79
N ALA A 13 160.42 58.78 -149.33
CA ALA A 13 159.02 58.93 -148.93
C ALA A 13 158.75 58.37 -147.53
N ALA A 14 159.38 57.25 -147.16
CA ALA A 14 159.36 56.71 -145.80
C ALA A 14 160.10 57.62 -144.83
N LEU A 15 161.24 58.20 -145.24
CA LEU A 15 161.97 59.23 -144.50
C LEU A 15 161.17 60.53 -144.44
N ALA A 16 160.39 60.90 -145.45
CA ALA A 16 159.55 62.09 -145.46
C ALA A 16 158.31 61.89 -144.58
N LYS A 17 157.69 60.70 -144.58
CA LYS A 17 156.64 60.33 -143.61
C LYS A 17 157.20 60.29 -142.20
N ARG A 18 158.40 59.74 -142.00
CA ARG A 18 159.09 59.78 -140.70
C ARG A 18 159.36 61.22 -140.31
N ARG A 19 160.01 62.03 -141.15
CA ARG A 19 160.25 63.47 -140.93
C ARG A 19 158.95 64.23 -140.67
N HIS A 20 157.86 63.94 -141.38
CA HIS A 20 156.59 64.62 -141.18
C HIS A 20 155.89 64.17 -139.89
N ALA A 21 155.92 62.88 -139.57
CA ALA A 21 155.48 62.36 -138.28
C ALA A 21 156.36 62.89 -137.13
N GLU A 22 157.67 63.04 -137.36
CA GLU A 22 158.64 63.67 -136.48
C GLU A 22 158.32 65.15 -136.32
N ILE A 23 157.96 65.89 -137.38
CA ILE A 23 157.55 67.29 -137.32
C ILE A 23 156.22 67.43 -136.57
N CYS A 24 155.22 66.59 -136.83
CA CYS A 24 153.95 66.58 -136.11
C CYS A 24 154.11 66.14 -134.65
N ARG A 25 155.07 65.26 -134.37
CA ARG A 25 155.47 64.89 -133.00
C ARG A 25 156.25 66.03 -132.34
N GLN A 26 157.20 66.66 -133.03
CA GLN A 26 157.98 67.80 -132.55
C GLN A 26 157.07 68.96 -132.21
N LYS A 27 156.09 69.29 -133.07
CA LYS A 27 155.06 70.29 -132.77
C LYS A 27 154.29 69.98 -131.47
N ARG A 28 154.07 68.70 -131.14
CA ARG A 28 153.43 68.28 -129.87
C ARG A 28 154.39 68.23 -128.67
N VAL A 29 155.66 67.90 -128.89
CA VAL A 29 156.69 67.70 -127.85
C VAL A 29 157.36 69.02 -127.43
N PHE A 30 157.59 69.93 -128.38
CA PHE A 30 158.18 71.25 -128.14
C PHE A 30 157.14 72.29 -127.72
N ASP A 31 155.86 72.08 -128.04
CA ASP A 31 154.79 72.86 -127.44
C ASP A 31 154.57 72.39 -126.00
N ALA A 32 155.22 73.11 -125.07
CA ALA A 32 155.20 72.80 -123.65
C ALA A 32 153.76 72.68 -123.12
N ARG A 33 152.80 73.43 -123.67
CA ARG A 33 151.40 73.40 -123.24
C ARG A 33 150.71 72.10 -123.63
N ASN A 34 150.90 71.62 -124.86
CA ASN A 34 150.34 70.35 -125.32
C ASN A 34 151.01 69.14 -124.68
N ARG A 35 152.26 69.27 -124.22
CA ARG A 35 152.94 68.21 -123.45
C ARG A 35 152.43 68.08 -122.02
N ILE A 36 151.99 69.19 -121.42
CA ILE A 36 151.49 69.22 -120.03
C ILE A 36 149.96 69.00 -119.98
N LEU A 37 149.20 69.50 -120.96
CA LEU A 37 147.73 69.54 -120.97
C LEU A 37 147.11 68.99 -122.28
N GLY A 38 147.79 68.08 -122.98
CA GLY A 38 147.33 67.57 -124.27
C GLY A 38 146.08 66.70 -124.18
N GLY A 39 145.11 66.95 -125.06
CA GLY A 39 143.90 66.16 -125.23
C GLY A 39 143.04 66.65 -126.39
N ASP A 40 142.16 65.79 -126.90
CA ASP A 40 141.24 66.09 -128.00
C ASP A 40 139.90 66.56 -127.42
N THR A 41 139.68 67.88 -127.45
CA THR A 41 138.49 68.51 -126.89
C THR A 41 137.21 68.08 -127.61
N GLU A 42 137.26 67.87 -128.94
CA GLU A 42 136.08 67.48 -129.72
C GLU A 42 135.65 66.04 -129.41
N ALA A 43 136.60 65.13 -129.24
CA ALA A 43 136.32 63.75 -128.84
C ALA A 43 135.79 63.66 -127.40
N TRP A 44 136.30 64.49 -126.48
CA TRP A 44 135.76 64.58 -125.12
C TRP A 44 134.34 65.15 -125.12
N ASP A 45 134.06 66.17 -125.93
CA ASP A 45 132.72 66.74 -126.06
C ASP A 45 131.71 65.71 -126.60
N ALA A 46 132.12 64.88 -127.58
CA ALA A 46 131.28 63.78 -128.08
C ALA A 46 131.06 62.68 -127.02
N GLN A 47 132.09 62.30 -126.26
CA GLN A 47 131.95 61.34 -125.16
C GLN A 47 131.03 61.86 -124.04
N VAL A 48 131.16 63.14 -123.69
CA VAL A 48 130.28 63.81 -122.73
C VAL A 48 128.85 63.87 -123.28
N HIS A 49 128.66 64.11 -124.58
CA HIS A 49 127.34 64.09 -125.19
C HIS A 49 126.71 62.69 -125.15
N ASP A 50 127.44 61.64 -125.50
CA ASP A 50 126.95 60.26 -125.44
C ASP A 50 126.63 59.83 -123.99
N GLN A 51 127.47 60.24 -123.04
CA GLN A 51 127.22 59.99 -121.62
C GLN A 51 125.95 60.73 -121.16
N LYS A 52 125.75 61.99 -121.54
CA LYS A 52 124.52 62.74 -121.26
C LYS A 52 123.28 62.08 -121.89
N ILE A 53 123.38 61.53 -123.10
CA ILE A 53 122.28 60.76 -123.71
C ILE A 53 121.99 59.51 -122.88
N LYS A 54 123.02 58.73 -122.51
CA LYS A 54 122.84 57.52 -121.69
C LYS A 54 122.18 57.85 -120.35
N GLU A 55 122.71 58.84 -119.64
CA GLU A 55 122.15 59.34 -118.38
C GLU A 55 120.69 59.79 -118.54
N ALA A 56 120.37 60.51 -119.63
CA ALA A 56 119.00 60.93 -119.91
C ALA A 56 118.06 59.73 -120.20
N THR A 57 118.53 58.71 -120.93
CA THR A 57 117.72 57.51 -121.21
C THR A 57 117.53 56.63 -119.97
N GLU A 58 118.54 56.50 -119.11
CA GLU A 58 118.42 55.80 -117.82
C GLU A 58 117.49 56.57 -116.88
N LYS A 59 117.63 57.89 -116.80
CA LYS A 59 116.73 58.74 -116.03
C LYS A 59 115.29 58.61 -116.52
N ALA A 60 115.04 58.62 -117.83
CA ALA A 60 113.71 58.40 -118.38
C ALA A 60 113.15 57.01 -118.01
N ARG A 61 113.96 55.94 -118.07
CA ARG A 61 113.56 54.59 -117.62
C ARG A 61 113.25 54.54 -116.11
N HIS A 62 114.07 55.19 -115.29
CA HIS A 62 113.81 55.28 -113.85
C HIS A 62 112.52 56.07 -113.56
N GLU A 63 112.26 57.13 -114.32
CA GLU A 63 111.02 57.91 -114.23
C GLU A 63 109.79 57.10 -114.64
N THR A 64 109.87 56.26 -115.69
CA THR A 64 108.77 55.36 -116.07
C THR A 64 108.50 54.31 -115.00
N PHE A 65 109.54 53.64 -114.48
CA PHE A 65 109.37 52.68 -113.39
C PHE A 65 108.84 53.33 -112.12
N ALA A 66 109.30 54.53 -111.77
CA ALA A 66 108.77 55.28 -110.65
C ALA A 66 107.29 55.66 -110.86
N ALA A 67 106.88 55.97 -112.09
CA ALA A 67 105.48 56.22 -112.42
C ALA A 67 104.60 54.96 -112.29
N GLU A 68 105.09 53.80 -112.76
CA GLU A 68 104.41 52.51 -112.59
C GLU A 68 104.29 52.11 -111.11
N MET A 69 105.34 52.31 -110.31
CA MET A 69 105.28 52.06 -108.86
C MET A 69 104.24 52.94 -108.18
N ARG A 70 104.21 54.25 -108.50
CA ARG A 70 103.15 55.15 -108.00
C ARG A 70 101.74 54.70 -108.42
N HIS A 71 101.61 54.16 -109.63
CA HIS A 71 100.32 53.63 -110.12
C HIS A 71 99.91 52.36 -109.35
N ASN A 72 100.84 51.42 -109.16
CA ASN A 72 100.60 50.18 -108.43
C ASN A 72 100.29 50.44 -106.95
N ASP A 73 101.00 51.35 -106.29
CA ASP A 73 100.71 51.78 -104.92
C ASP A 73 99.30 52.36 -104.80
N LYS A 74 98.90 53.19 -105.77
CA LYS A 74 97.53 53.74 -105.82
C LYS A 74 96.49 52.63 -105.97
N ILE A 75 96.72 51.64 -106.83
CA ILE A 75 95.85 50.47 -106.97
C ILE A 75 95.78 49.69 -105.66
N MET A 76 96.92 49.44 -105.02
CA MET A 76 97.00 48.73 -103.75
C MET A 76 96.19 49.41 -102.65
N CYS A 77 96.29 50.74 -102.50
CA CYS A 77 95.48 51.50 -101.55
C CYS A 77 93.98 51.36 -101.85
N ILE A 78 93.56 51.44 -103.12
CA ILE A 78 92.16 51.27 -103.51
C ILE A 78 91.65 49.87 -103.17
N LEU A 79 92.43 48.82 -103.42
CA LEU A 79 92.07 47.44 -103.10
C LEU A 79 91.99 47.22 -101.59
N GLN A 80 92.95 47.75 -100.82
CA GLN A 80 92.93 47.68 -99.36
C GLN A 80 91.71 48.40 -98.78
N ASP A 81 91.33 49.55 -99.31
CA ASP A 81 90.13 50.28 -98.88
C ASP A 81 88.82 49.59 -99.28
N ARG A 82 88.82 48.82 -100.38
CA ARG A 82 87.69 47.93 -100.72
C ARG A 82 87.59 46.79 -99.71
N GLU A 83 88.68 46.07 -99.46
CA GLU A 83 88.73 44.97 -98.48
C GLU A 83 88.31 45.45 -97.07
N ARG A 84 88.80 46.62 -96.63
CA ARG A 84 88.38 47.22 -95.35
C ARG A 84 86.89 47.53 -95.31
N ARG A 85 86.30 48.03 -96.40
CA ARG A 85 84.86 48.29 -96.49
C ARG A 85 84.08 46.99 -96.48
N ASP A 86 84.49 45.99 -97.22
CA ASP A 86 83.84 44.69 -97.28
C ASP A 86 83.88 43.99 -95.91
N ARG A 87 85.03 44.03 -95.23
CA ARG A 87 85.17 43.54 -93.86
C ARG A 87 84.26 44.27 -92.88
N LYS A 88 84.17 45.60 -92.97
CA LYS A 88 83.23 46.40 -92.15
C LYS A 88 81.78 46.03 -92.43
N ASN A 89 81.41 45.87 -93.70
CA ASN A 89 80.05 45.49 -94.12
C ASN A 89 79.70 44.09 -93.63
N LEU A 90 80.62 43.14 -93.72
CA LEU A 90 80.44 41.78 -93.21
C LEU A 90 80.27 41.78 -91.69
N CYS A 91 81.14 42.47 -90.95
CA CYS A 91 81.00 42.60 -89.50
C CYS A 91 79.66 43.25 -89.11
N LYS A 92 79.23 44.27 -89.86
CA LYS A 92 77.93 44.90 -89.65
C LYS A 92 76.78 43.91 -89.90
N ALA A 93 76.79 43.19 -91.02
CA ALA A 93 75.78 42.19 -91.33
C ALA A 93 75.72 41.05 -90.29
N ILE A 94 76.89 40.59 -89.79
CA ILE A 94 76.95 39.60 -88.72
C ILE A 94 76.34 40.17 -87.43
N ASN A 95 76.70 41.39 -87.03
CA ASN A 95 76.14 42.02 -85.84
C ASN A 95 74.63 42.23 -85.98
N ASP A 96 74.16 42.71 -87.14
CA ASP A 96 72.73 42.90 -87.42
C ASP A 96 71.98 41.56 -87.35
N PHE A 97 72.57 40.48 -87.89
CA PHE A 97 72.01 39.14 -87.80
C PHE A 97 71.96 38.63 -86.36
N GLN A 98 73.04 38.79 -85.59
CA GLN A 98 73.11 38.40 -84.17
C GLN A 98 72.07 39.16 -83.34
N GLN A 99 71.97 40.48 -83.54
CA GLN A 99 71.02 41.33 -82.82
C GLN A 99 69.57 40.98 -83.15
N ASN A 100 69.26 40.62 -84.40
CA ASN A 100 67.89 40.35 -84.81
C ASN A 100 67.44 38.92 -84.53
N PHE A 101 68.32 37.94 -84.73
CA PHE A 101 67.94 36.51 -84.74
C PHE A 101 68.59 35.66 -83.65
N GLN A 102 69.62 36.17 -82.95
CA GLN A 102 70.32 35.44 -81.89
C GLN A 102 70.09 36.06 -80.50
N LYS A 103 68.93 36.70 -80.30
CA LYS A 103 68.54 37.22 -79.00
C LYS A 103 68.38 36.06 -77.99
N PRO A 104 68.69 36.26 -76.71
CA PRO A 104 68.43 35.25 -75.68
C PRO A 104 66.94 34.85 -75.63
N GLU A 105 66.05 35.81 -75.85
CA GLU A 105 64.59 35.63 -75.82
C GLU A 105 64.07 34.69 -76.91
N THR A 106 64.78 34.57 -78.04
CA THR A 106 64.37 33.72 -79.17
C THR A 106 64.89 32.29 -79.06
N ARG A 107 65.56 31.93 -77.95
CA ARG A 107 66.01 30.55 -77.69
C ARG A 107 64.82 29.66 -77.36
N ARG A 108 64.93 28.37 -77.71
CA ARG A 108 63.88 27.38 -77.45
C ARG A 108 63.64 27.18 -75.95
N GLU A 109 64.70 27.25 -75.17
CA GLU A 109 64.75 27.07 -73.72
C GLU A 109 64.75 28.40 -72.93
N PHE A 110 64.36 29.50 -73.56
CA PHE A 110 64.31 30.79 -72.87
C PHE A 110 63.28 30.78 -71.73
N ASP A 111 62.16 30.07 -71.90
CA ASP A 111 61.15 29.85 -70.86
C ASP A 111 61.74 29.32 -69.54
N LEU A 112 62.73 28.43 -69.61
CA LEU A 112 63.42 27.88 -68.44
C LEU A 112 64.48 28.83 -67.84
N SER A 113 65.01 29.75 -68.64
CA SER A 113 66.10 30.65 -68.26
C SER A 113 65.67 32.11 -68.08
N ASP A 114 64.37 32.40 -68.26
CA ASP A 114 63.79 33.72 -68.10
C ASP A 114 63.89 34.17 -66.63
N PRO A 115 64.61 35.26 -66.31
CA PRO A 115 64.72 35.77 -64.94
C PRO A 115 63.38 36.20 -64.33
N LEU A 116 62.35 36.40 -65.16
CA LEU A 116 61.00 36.78 -64.74
C LEU A 116 60.01 35.59 -64.74
N ALA A 117 60.45 34.36 -65.01
CA ALA A 117 59.58 33.18 -65.09
C ALA A 117 58.65 33.05 -63.87
N LEU A 118 59.21 33.13 -62.66
CA LEU A 118 58.46 33.03 -61.40
C LEU A 118 57.39 34.13 -61.20
N LYS A 119 57.52 35.27 -61.89
CA LYS A 119 56.52 36.35 -61.83
C LYS A 119 55.42 36.18 -62.88
N LYS A 120 55.73 35.53 -64.00
CA LYS A 120 54.78 35.23 -65.08
C LYS A 120 53.94 34.00 -64.75
N ASP A 121 54.50 33.06 -64.00
CA ASP A 121 53.83 31.83 -63.58
C ASP A 121 52.65 32.11 -62.64
N LEU A 122 51.56 31.37 -62.86
CA LEU A 122 50.40 31.38 -61.99
C LEU A 122 50.66 30.48 -60.76
N PRO A 123 50.15 30.85 -59.57
CA PRO A 123 50.16 29.94 -58.42
C PRO A 123 49.53 28.59 -58.77
N ALA A 124 50.07 27.52 -58.17
CA ALA A 124 49.59 26.15 -58.37
C ALA A 124 48.09 25.98 -58.01
N ARG A 125 47.59 26.76 -57.05
CA ARG A 125 46.16 26.84 -56.70
C ARG A 125 45.77 28.31 -56.55
N VAL A 126 44.86 28.77 -57.41
CA VAL A 126 44.33 30.15 -57.39
C VAL A 126 43.03 30.24 -56.61
N SER A 127 42.19 29.22 -56.71
CA SER A 127 40.89 29.13 -56.04
C SER A 127 40.56 27.67 -55.72
N ASP A 128 39.64 27.45 -54.78
CA ASP A 128 39.12 26.12 -54.45
C ASP A 128 38.33 25.50 -55.60
N ASN A 129 37.81 26.34 -56.50
CA ASN A 129 37.05 25.93 -57.69
C ASN A 129 37.91 25.98 -58.97
N ASP A 130 39.24 26.04 -58.85
CA ASP A 130 40.13 26.01 -60.01
C ASP A 130 40.05 24.67 -60.74
N LEU A 131 39.54 24.68 -61.97
CA LEU A 131 39.33 23.48 -62.79
C LEU A 131 40.65 22.77 -63.17
N ARG A 132 41.79 23.47 -63.11
CA ARG A 132 43.12 22.88 -63.36
C ARG A 132 43.53 21.90 -62.26
N ASN A 133 42.98 22.09 -61.06
CA ASN A 133 43.30 21.28 -59.87
C ASN A 133 42.46 20.02 -59.83
N THR A 134 42.88 19.06 -60.65
CA THR A 134 42.35 17.69 -60.62
C THR A 134 42.91 16.90 -59.44
N VAL A 135 42.31 15.74 -59.15
CA VAL A 135 42.69 14.86 -58.04
C VAL A 135 44.16 14.41 -58.12
N SER A 136 44.70 14.21 -59.32
CA SER A 136 46.11 13.79 -59.51
C SER A 136 47.12 14.89 -59.17
N GLY A 137 46.71 16.16 -59.21
CA GLY A 137 47.60 17.29 -58.95
C GLY A 137 47.93 17.50 -57.47
N LEU A 138 47.22 16.81 -56.56
CA LEU A 138 47.42 16.86 -55.10
C LEU A 138 47.38 18.28 -54.49
N GLN A 139 46.79 19.25 -55.20
CA GLN A 139 46.67 20.64 -54.74
C GLN A 139 45.44 20.88 -53.86
N LYS A 140 44.43 20.00 -53.91
CA LYS A 140 43.19 20.10 -53.14
C LYS A 140 42.80 18.76 -52.55
N PHE A 141 42.62 18.72 -51.23
CA PHE A 141 42.17 17.54 -50.51
C PHE A 141 40.78 17.77 -49.93
N MET A 142 39.86 16.83 -50.18
CA MET A 142 38.48 16.92 -49.69
C MET A 142 38.37 16.84 -48.15
N GLY A 143 39.41 16.35 -47.47
CA GLY A 143 39.46 16.27 -46.00
C GLY A 143 39.84 17.57 -45.29
N GLU A 144 40.31 18.60 -46.01
CA GLU A 144 40.72 19.89 -45.40
C GLU A 144 39.53 20.66 -44.82
N ASP A 145 38.34 20.44 -45.35
CA ASP A 145 37.07 21.02 -44.92
C ASP A 145 37.14 22.48 -44.45
N LEU A 146 37.05 23.39 -45.42
CA LEU A 146 37.06 24.83 -45.19
C LEU A 146 35.86 25.31 -44.35
N ASN A 147 34.76 24.56 -44.36
CA ASN A 147 33.51 24.91 -43.68
C ASN A 147 33.43 24.34 -42.26
N PHE A 148 34.52 23.79 -41.73
CA PHE A 148 34.57 23.18 -40.40
C PHE A 148 33.98 24.09 -39.31
N LYS A 149 34.35 25.38 -39.32
CA LYS A 149 33.88 26.36 -38.33
C LYS A 149 32.37 26.60 -38.42
N GLU A 150 31.84 26.72 -39.63
CA GLU A 150 30.40 26.92 -39.86
C GLU A 150 29.60 25.69 -39.46
N ARG A 151 30.07 24.49 -39.85
CA ARG A 151 29.45 23.23 -39.44
C ARG A 151 29.44 23.08 -37.92
N LYS A 152 30.56 23.39 -37.26
CA LYS A 152 30.66 23.33 -35.80
C LYS A 152 29.69 24.31 -35.13
N LYS A 153 29.61 25.54 -35.63
CA LYS A 153 28.64 26.54 -35.15
C LYS A 153 27.19 26.02 -35.28
N PHE A 154 26.83 25.46 -36.42
CA PHE A 154 25.49 24.89 -36.63
C PHE A 154 25.20 23.69 -35.72
N GLN A 155 26.20 22.87 -35.42
CA GLN A 155 26.08 21.77 -34.44
C GLN A 155 25.89 22.30 -33.02
N GLU A 156 26.64 23.34 -32.63
CA GLU A 156 26.49 24.00 -31.32
C GLU A 156 25.11 24.64 -31.17
N GLU A 157 24.60 25.30 -32.22
CA GLU A 157 23.25 25.87 -32.26
C GLU A 157 22.16 24.80 -32.11
N GLN A 158 22.25 23.69 -32.85
CA GLN A 158 21.33 22.57 -32.69
C GLN A 158 21.36 21.98 -31.28
N ASN A 159 22.55 21.73 -30.74
CA ASN A 159 22.70 21.20 -29.39
C ASN A 159 22.12 22.15 -28.34
N ARG A 160 22.30 23.46 -28.53
CA ARG A 160 21.72 24.48 -27.65
C ARG A 160 20.19 24.44 -27.70
N GLU A 161 19.59 24.42 -28.89
CA GLU A 161 18.13 24.38 -29.03
C GLU A 161 17.54 23.09 -28.45
N TRP A 162 18.15 21.92 -28.69
CA TRP A 162 17.72 20.67 -28.07
C TRP A 162 17.81 20.69 -26.56
N SER A 163 18.90 21.23 -26.00
CA SER A 163 19.08 21.35 -24.56
C SER A 163 18.04 22.29 -23.94
N LEU A 164 17.71 23.40 -24.62
CA LEU A 164 16.67 24.32 -24.17
C LEU A 164 15.28 23.68 -24.25
N GLN A 165 14.98 22.92 -25.29
CA GLN A 165 13.73 22.19 -25.41
C GLN A 165 13.58 21.17 -24.29
N GLN A 166 14.58 20.32 -24.06
CA GLN A 166 14.57 19.34 -22.97
C GLN A 166 14.38 20.01 -21.61
N LYS A 167 15.06 21.15 -21.38
CA LYS A 167 14.89 21.91 -20.13
C LYS A 167 13.45 22.42 -19.96
N ARG A 168 12.84 22.96 -21.01
CA ARG A 168 11.43 23.42 -20.97
C ARG A 168 10.47 22.27 -20.70
N GLU A 169 10.64 21.13 -21.39
CA GLU A 169 9.82 19.94 -21.18
C GLU A 169 9.96 19.41 -19.76
N TRP A 170 11.19 19.40 -19.22
CA TRP A 170 11.43 19.01 -17.83
C TRP A 170 10.80 19.97 -16.82
N GLU A 171 10.90 21.29 -17.06
CA GLU A 171 10.26 22.31 -16.21
C GLU A 171 8.73 22.20 -16.23
N GLN A 172 8.14 21.96 -17.40
CA GLN A 172 6.70 21.71 -17.56
C GLN A 172 6.28 20.43 -16.82
N ALA A 173 6.95 19.30 -17.07
CA ALA A 173 6.65 18.05 -16.38
C ALA A 173 6.79 18.16 -14.86
N ARG A 174 7.78 18.94 -14.38
CA ARG A 174 7.94 19.23 -12.95
C ARG A 174 6.83 20.11 -12.39
N ALA A 175 6.35 21.09 -13.15
CA ALA A 175 5.21 21.91 -12.76
C ALA A 175 3.93 21.08 -12.70
N ASP A 176 3.68 20.25 -13.70
CA ASP A 176 2.53 19.34 -13.75
C ASP A 176 2.54 18.35 -12.59
N HIS A 177 3.71 17.77 -12.29
CA HIS A 177 3.87 16.89 -11.13
C HIS A 177 3.56 17.62 -9.81
N LYS A 178 4.03 18.86 -9.64
CA LYS A 178 3.73 19.65 -8.43
C LYS A 178 2.24 19.94 -8.32
N LEU A 179 1.59 20.34 -9.41
CA LEU A 179 0.15 20.58 -9.45
C LEU A 179 -0.64 19.31 -9.09
N ALA A 180 -0.22 18.15 -9.59
CA ALA A 180 -0.84 16.86 -9.26
C ALA A 180 -0.67 16.50 -7.78
N GLU A 181 0.52 16.71 -7.20
CA GLU A 181 0.78 16.54 -5.77
C GLU A 181 -0.04 17.50 -4.91
N ASP A 182 -0.12 18.77 -5.30
CA ASP A 182 -0.93 19.78 -4.60
C ASP A 182 -2.42 19.41 -4.64
N PHE A 183 -2.92 18.94 -5.78
CA PHE A 183 -4.30 18.44 -5.90
C PHE A 183 -4.54 17.19 -5.04
N TYR A 184 -3.59 16.25 -5.04
CA TYR A 184 -3.67 15.04 -4.21
C TYR A 184 -3.68 15.38 -2.73
N THR A 185 -2.80 16.27 -2.27
CA THR A 185 -2.74 16.71 -0.87
C THR A 185 -4.01 17.43 -0.45
N GLN A 186 -4.56 18.32 -1.29
CA GLN A 186 -5.86 18.96 -1.04
C GLN A 186 -6.98 17.93 -0.90
N THR A 187 -7.05 16.96 -1.81
CA THR A 187 -8.06 15.88 -1.76
C THR A 187 -7.92 15.05 -0.49
N ARG A 188 -6.69 14.73 -0.07
CA ARG A 188 -6.43 14.02 1.19
C ARG A 188 -6.91 14.80 2.41
N LEU A 189 -6.62 16.11 2.45
CA LEU A 189 -7.07 16.98 3.54
C LEU A 189 -8.60 17.05 3.61
N GLN A 190 -9.29 17.11 2.47
CA GLN A 190 -10.75 17.05 2.41
C GLN A 190 -11.29 15.73 2.95
N PHE A 191 -10.66 14.59 2.65
CA PHE A 191 -11.04 13.31 3.24
C PHE A 191 -10.81 13.27 4.75
N ASP A 192 -9.70 13.80 5.24
CA ASP A 192 -9.41 13.89 6.68
C ASP A 192 -10.43 14.78 7.41
N GLU A 193 -10.87 15.88 6.78
CA GLU A 193 -11.94 16.75 7.28
C GLU A 193 -13.29 16.02 7.32
N ALA A 194 -13.66 15.36 6.23
CA ALA A 194 -14.88 14.57 6.14
C ALA A 194 -14.89 13.46 7.21
N ALA A 195 -13.80 12.71 7.37
CA ALA A 195 -13.64 11.67 8.38
C ALA A 195 -13.80 12.23 9.80
N ARG A 196 -13.16 13.36 10.11
CA ARG A 196 -13.33 14.05 11.41
C ARG A 196 -14.79 14.48 11.65
N SER A 197 -15.47 14.97 10.62
CA SER A 197 -16.88 15.37 10.73
C SER A 197 -17.80 14.17 11.01
N LEU A 198 -17.57 13.04 10.31
CA LEU A 198 -18.30 11.79 10.51
C LEU A 198 -18.06 11.20 11.89
N GLN A 199 -16.81 11.19 12.37
CA GLN A 199 -16.49 10.72 13.72
C GLN A 199 -17.17 11.57 14.80
N LYS A 200 -17.19 12.91 14.63
CA LYS A 200 -17.92 13.80 15.54
C LYS A 200 -19.42 13.48 15.54
N LEU A 201 -20.02 13.30 14.37
CA LEU A 201 -21.42 12.94 14.22
C LEU A 201 -21.73 11.60 14.89
N GLU A 202 -20.94 10.56 14.61
CA GLU A 202 -21.06 9.23 15.22
C GLU A 202 -20.94 9.30 16.76
N SER A 203 -19.99 10.07 17.28
CA SER A 203 -19.84 10.25 18.73
C SER A 203 -21.05 10.96 19.34
N ALA A 204 -21.66 11.91 18.62
CA ALA A 204 -22.85 12.62 19.06
C ALA A 204 -24.08 11.70 19.03
N THR A 205 -24.26 10.92 17.96
CA THR A 205 -25.37 9.96 17.85
C THR A 205 -25.26 8.86 18.90
N ARG A 206 -24.07 8.28 19.13
CA ARG A 206 -23.83 7.32 20.22
C ARG A 206 -24.16 7.90 21.59
N ARG A 207 -23.76 9.15 21.87
CA ARG A 207 -24.12 9.81 23.13
C ARG A 207 -25.63 10.01 23.26
N ALA A 208 -26.30 10.43 22.19
CA ALA A 208 -27.74 10.61 22.17
C ALA A 208 -28.50 9.28 22.38
N THR A 209 -28.07 8.19 21.73
CA THR A 209 -28.68 6.87 21.92
C THR A 209 -28.45 6.35 23.33
N CYS A 210 -27.23 6.46 23.88
CA CYS A 210 -26.96 6.10 25.27
C CYS A 210 -27.81 6.91 26.25
N ALA A 211 -27.99 8.23 26.03
CA ALA A 211 -28.85 9.06 26.86
C ALA A 211 -30.32 8.63 26.78
N ALA A 212 -30.83 8.34 25.58
CA ALA A 212 -32.20 7.86 25.39
C ALA A 212 -32.43 6.51 26.07
N VAL A 213 -31.50 5.56 25.93
CA VAL A 213 -31.55 4.25 26.61
C VAL A 213 -31.50 4.42 28.13
N LYS A 214 -30.65 5.31 28.64
CA LYS A 214 -30.59 5.62 30.08
C LYS A 214 -31.93 6.14 30.60
N GLU A 215 -32.56 7.08 29.91
CA GLU A 215 -33.86 7.61 30.29
C GLU A 215 -34.97 6.56 30.19
N PHE A 216 -34.95 5.70 29.16
CA PHE A 216 -35.87 4.58 29.05
C PHE A 216 -35.72 3.59 30.23
N ASN A 217 -34.50 3.19 30.55
CA ASN A 217 -34.22 2.27 31.67
C ASN A 217 -34.65 2.86 33.02
N LYS A 218 -34.46 4.18 33.23
CA LYS A 218 -34.98 4.87 34.42
C LYS A 218 -36.50 4.78 34.50
N LYS A 219 -37.20 5.12 33.40
CA LYS A 219 -38.67 5.03 33.34
C LYS A 219 -39.16 3.61 33.58
N GLN A 220 -38.49 2.62 32.99
CA GLN A 220 -38.82 1.20 33.20
C GLN A 220 -38.61 0.75 34.65
N ALA A 221 -37.53 1.21 35.31
CA ALA A 221 -37.27 0.93 36.71
C ALA A 221 -38.35 1.54 37.63
N VAL A 222 -38.76 2.79 37.37
CA VAL A 222 -39.86 3.44 38.11
C VAL A 222 -41.17 2.66 37.92
N ALA A 223 -41.55 2.36 36.67
CA ALA A 223 -42.76 1.60 36.38
C ALA A 223 -42.75 0.20 37.02
N SER A 224 -41.61 -0.48 37.04
CA SER A 224 -41.46 -1.77 37.73
C SER A 224 -41.60 -1.63 39.25
N ALA A 225 -41.03 -0.58 39.84
CA ALA A 225 -41.17 -0.30 41.27
C ALA A 225 -42.61 0.06 41.67
N GLU A 226 -43.35 0.73 40.79
CA GLU A 226 -44.79 1.02 40.98
C GLU A 226 -45.62 -0.26 40.87
N ARG A 227 -45.38 -1.11 39.86
CA ARG A 227 -46.05 -2.42 39.75
C ARG A 227 -45.83 -3.27 41.00
N LYS A 228 -44.60 -3.39 41.48
CA LYS A 228 -44.30 -4.12 42.72
C LYS A 228 -44.99 -3.52 43.95
N ARG A 229 -45.17 -2.19 44.00
CA ARG A 229 -45.95 -1.55 45.08
C ARG A 229 -47.43 -1.90 44.99
N GLN A 230 -47.99 -1.89 43.79
CA GLN A 230 -49.39 -2.29 43.55
C GLN A 230 -49.61 -3.77 43.87
N GLU A 231 -48.73 -4.66 43.40
CA GLU A 231 -48.78 -6.09 43.71
C GLU A 231 -48.72 -6.35 45.21
N ARG A 232 -47.83 -5.67 45.94
CA ARG A 232 -47.77 -5.76 47.41
C ARG A 232 -49.04 -5.23 48.08
N ALA A 233 -49.61 -4.14 47.58
CA ALA A 233 -50.85 -3.59 48.12
C ALA A 233 -52.03 -4.54 47.88
N GLN A 234 -52.13 -5.13 46.68
CA GLN A 234 -53.10 -6.16 46.35
C GLN A 234 -52.93 -7.40 47.22
N GLU A 235 -51.70 -7.89 47.38
CA GLU A 235 -51.40 -9.02 48.27
C GLU A 235 -51.80 -8.72 49.72
N GLN A 236 -51.59 -7.48 50.20
CA GLN A 236 -52.07 -7.07 51.52
C GLN A 236 -53.60 -7.03 51.61
N GLU A 237 -54.29 -6.52 50.58
CA GLU A 237 -55.75 -6.52 50.51
C GLU A 237 -56.32 -7.93 50.46
N ASP A 238 -55.75 -8.81 49.63
CA ASP A 238 -56.13 -10.22 49.52
C ASP A 238 -55.89 -10.96 50.83
N ASN A 239 -54.74 -10.75 51.48
CA ASN A 239 -54.46 -11.32 52.80
C ASN A 239 -55.48 -10.85 53.85
N LEU A 240 -55.84 -9.56 53.86
CA LEU A 240 -56.87 -9.03 54.77
C LEU A 240 -58.25 -9.61 54.44
N ALA A 241 -58.59 -9.75 53.16
CA ALA A 241 -59.83 -10.35 52.70
C ALA A 241 -59.90 -11.82 53.13
N GLU A 242 -58.83 -12.59 52.97
CA GLU A 242 -58.73 -13.98 53.43
C GLU A 242 -58.88 -14.07 54.95
N ILE A 243 -58.13 -13.27 55.72
CA ILE A 243 -58.22 -13.25 57.19
C ILE A 243 -59.65 -12.92 57.62
N SER A 244 -60.27 -11.89 57.04
CA SER A 244 -61.64 -11.51 57.37
C SER A 244 -62.66 -12.57 56.96
N GLY A 245 -62.47 -13.23 55.82
CA GLY A 245 -63.28 -14.34 55.33
C GLY A 245 -63.18 -15.57 56.22
N LEU A 246 -61.98 -15.90 56.71
CA LEU A 246 -61.77 -16.99 57.66
C LEU A 246 -62.40 -16.67 59.02
N LEU A 247 -62.17 -15.46 59.55
CA LEU A 247 -62.71 -15.01 60.83
C LEU A 247 -64.24 -14.95 60.84
N SER A 248 -64.85 -14.55 59.73
CA SER A 248 -66.32 -14.52 59.55
C SER A 248 -66.88 -15.87 59.10
N GLY A 249 -66.03 -16.78 58.65
CA GLY A 249 -66.39 -18.11 58.18
C GLY A 249 -66.97 -18.96 59.30
N ASP A 250 -67.88 -19.86 58.90
CA ASP A 250 -68.63 -20.68 59.84
C ASP A 250 -67.79 -21.68 60.65
N LEU A 251 -66.56 -21.98 60.19
CA LEU A 251 -65.64 -22.88 60.89
C LEU A 251 -65.08 -22.23 62.16
N LEU A 252 -64.54 -21.01 62.07
CA LEU A 252 -63.95 -20.30 63.21
C LEU A 252 -64.99 -19.65 64.12
N THR A 253 -66.14 -19.23 63.58
CA THR A 253 -67.25 -18.69 64.38
C THR A 253 -68.10 -19.78 65.05
N GLU A 254 -67.81 -21.05 64.75
CA GLU A 254 -68.59 -22.22 65.19
C GLU A 254 -70.10 -22.06 65.02
N ASN A 255 -70.53 -21.44 63.92
CA ASN A 255 -71.94 -21.07 63.71
C ASN A 255 -72.88 -22.29 63.89
N PRO A 256 -73.85 -22.25 64.83
CA PRO A 256 -74.76 -23.36 65.09
C PRO A 256 -75.76 -23.61 63.94
N LEU A 257 -75.94 -22.63 63.05
CA LEU A 257 -76.84 -22.76 61.89
C LEU A 257 -76.32 -23.77 60.85
N GLN A 258 -75.03 -24.11 60.87
CA GLN A 258 -74.47 -25.16 60.00
C GLN A 258 -75.12 -26.54 60.20
N ALA A 259 -75.69 -26.76 61.38
CA ALA A 259 -76.33 -28.02 61.73
C ALA A 259 -77.73 -28.13 61.11
N VAL A 260 -78.37 -27.02 60.69
CA VAL A 260 -79.72 -27.02 60.14
C VAL A 260 -79.75 -27.74 58.80
N SER A 261 -80.55 -28.79 58.69
CA SER A 261 -80.72 -29.55 57.45
C SER A 261 -81.61 -28.79 56.47
N SER A 262 -81.22 -28.74 55.19
CA SER A 262 -82.06 -28.20 54.11
C SER A 262 -83.41 -28.94 53.97
N PHE A 263 -83.50 -30.19 54.42
CA PHE A 263 -84.72 -31.00 54.40
C PHE A 263 -85.72 -30.69 55.53
N GLY A 264 -85.44 -29.73 56.42
CA GLY A 264 -86.44 -29.18 57.35
C GLY A 264 -85.91 -28.87 58.75
N PRO A 265 -86.61 -28.01 59.52
CA PRO A 265 -86.11 -27.43 60.79
C PRO A 265 -85.91 -28.44 61.93
N HIS A 266 -86.62 -29.56 61.89
CA HIS A 266 -86.56 -30.61 62.91
C HIS A 266 -85.42 -31.62 62.66
N ARG A 267 -84.75 -31.52 61.52
CA ARG A 267 -83.67 -32.44 61.13
C ARG A 267 -82.35 -31.71 61.20
N VAL A 268 -81.34 -32.41 61.70
CA VAL A 268 -80.02 -31.83 61.91
C VAL A 268 -79.00 -32.69 61.20
N VAL A 269 -78.00 -32.05 60.59
CA VAL A 269 -76.90 -32.71 59.87
C VAL A 269 -75.95 -33.33 60.90
N PRO A 270 -75.82 -34.68 60.97
CA PRO A 270 -75.08 -35.33 62.06
C PRO A 270 -73.62 -34.87 62.19
N ASP A 271 -72.92 -34.73 61.08
CA ASP A 271 -71.49 -34.37 61.05
C ASP A 271 -71.21 -32.94 61.54
N ARG A 272 -72.24 -32.08 61.57
CA ARG A 272 -72.12 -30.65 61.90
C ARG A 272 -72.87 -30.29 63.18
N TRP A 273 -73.35 -31.29 63.93
CA TRP A 273 -74.06 -31.09 65.18
C TRP A 273 -73.10 -30.64 66.30
N LYS A 274 -73.31 -29.44 66.86
CA LYS A 274 -72.46 -28.82 67.90
C LYS A 274 -73.17 -28.68 69.26
N GLY A 275 -74.06 -29.62 69.59
CA GLY A 275 -74.83 -29.61 70.84
C GLY A 275 -76.19 -28.91 70.72
N MET A 276 -76.95 -28.92 71.83
CA MET A 276 -78.26 -28.29 71.91
C MET A 276 -78.13 -26.77 72.10
N SER A 277 -79.10 -26.00 71.58
CA SER A 277 -79.12 -24.55 71.77
C SER A 277 -79.32 -24.19 73.25
N ARG A 278 -78.90 -22.98 73.64
CA ARG A 278 -79.11 -22.48 75.02
C ARG A 278 -80.60 -22.44 75.38
N GLU A 279 -81.45 -22.15 74.41
CA GLU A 279 -82.91 -22.14 74.56
C GLU A 279 -83.45 -23.55 74.79
N GLN A 280 -83.03 -24.54 74.00
CA GLN A 280 -83.41 -25.95 74.18
C GLN A 280 -82.95 -26.51 75.53
N LEU A 281 -81.72 -26.19 75.94
CA LEU A 281 -81.21 -26.59 77.27
C LEU A 281 -81.98 -25.90 78.41
N ALA A 282 -82.41 -24.64 78.22
CA ALA A 282 -83.23 -23.94 79.20
C ALA A 282 -84.62 -24.58 79.32
N GLU A 283 -85.22 -24.99 78.20
CA GLU A 283 -86.50 -25.70 78.17
C GLU A 283 -86.39 -27.06 78.88
N ILE A 284 -85.34 -27.86 78.60
CA ILE A 284 -85.10 -29.12 79.31
C ILE A 284 -84.97 -28.89 80.83
N ARG A 285 -84.21 -27.87 81.25
CA ARG A 285 -84.07 -27.52 82.68
C ARG A 285 -85.41 -27.11 83.30
N LEU A 286 -86.27 -26.41 82.57
CA LEU A 286 -87.62 -26.07 83.01
C LEU A 286 -88.46 -27.34 83.21
N THR A 287 -88.45 -28.24 82.23
CA THR A 287 -89.18 -29.52 82.28
C THR A 287 -88.69 -30.40 83.43
N GLN A 288 -87.37 -30.48 83.67
CA GLN A 288 -86.81 -31.21 84.81
C GLN A 288 -87.27 -30.63 86.16
N LYS A 289 -87.34 -29.30 86.30
CA LYS A 289 -87.89 -28.67 87.51
C LYS A 289 -89.36 -29.03 87.71
N GLN A 290 -90.16 -29.05 86.65
CA GLN A 290 -91.56 -29.46 86.70
C GLN A 290 -91.70 -30.94 87.13
N GLN A 291 -90.88 -31.85 86.58
CA GLN A 291 -90.86 -33.26 86.98
C GLN A 291 -90.49 -33.46 88.45
N VAL A 292 -89.55 -32.69 88.98
CA VAL A 292 -89.20 -32.72 90.42
C VAL A 292 -90.39 -32.30 91.27
N GLN A 293 -91.09 -31.23 90.89
CA GLN A 293 -92.29 -30.77 91.59
C GLN A 293 -93.44 -31.79 91.53
N GLU A 294 -93.65 -32.41 90.36
CA GLU A 294 -94.67 -33.45 90.17
C GLU A 294 -94.35 -34.71 90.99
N LYS A 295 -93.08 -35.14 91.01
CA LYS A 295 -92.64 -36.28 91.82
C LYS A 295 -92.82 -36.03 93.32
N LEU A 296 -92.56 -34.80 93.79
CA LEU A 296 -92.83 -34.40 95.18
C LEU A 296 -94.33 -34.49 95.50
N ARG A 297 -95.20 -34.01 94.60
CA ARG A 297 -96.66 -34.15 94.75
C ARG A 297 -97.09 -35.61 94.85
N CYS A 298 -96.63 -36.47 93.94
CA CYS A 298 -96.96 -37.91 93.98
C CYS A 298 -96.46 -38.59 95.27
N GLN A 299 -95.31 -38.19 95.81
CA GLN A 299 -94.79 -38.72 97.08
C GLN A 299 -95.65 -38.30 98.28
N GLU A 300 -96.14 -37.07 98.30
CA GLU A 300 -97.07 -36.60 99.33
C GLU A 300 -98.40 -37.35 99.28
N GLU A 301 -98.96 -37.56 98.07
CA GLU A 301 -100.17 -38.35 97.86
C GLU A 301 -99.99 -39.82 98.30
N GLN A 302 -98.85 -40.44 97.96
CA GLN A 302 -98.52 -41.79 98.42
C GLN A 302 -98.39 -41.87 99.95
N ARG A 303 -97.79 -40.85 100.59
CA ARG A 303 -97.65 -40.80 102.05
C ARG A 303 -99.02 -40.73 102.73
N LEU A 304 -99.94 -39.91 102.22
CA LEU A 304 -101.31 -39.81 102.73
C LEU A 304 -102.07 -41.14 102.56
N CYS A 305 -102.00 -41.76 101.37
CA CYS A 305 -102.59 -43.07 101.13
C CYS A 305 -102.05 -44.15 102.08
N ASN A 306 -100.74 -44.20 102.30
CA ASN A 306 -100.12 -45.17 103.21
C ASN A 306 -100.58 -44.96 104.67
N MET A 307 -100.69 -43.71 105.13
CA MET A 307 -101.23 -43.40 106.46
C MET A 307 -102.67 -43.89 106.63
N ASP A 308 -103.52 -43.72 105.61
CA ASP A 308 -104.89 -44.21 105.62
C ASP A 308 -104.97 -45.75 105.62
N TRP A 309 -104.10 -46.42 104.86
CA TRP A 309 -103.98 -47.88 104.87
C TRP A 309 -103.52 -48.42 106.23
N ASP A 310 -102.54 -47.79 106.87
CA ASP A 310 -102.07 -48.20 108.20
C ASP A 310 -103.12 -47.96 109.28
N ARG A 311 -103.87 -46.84 109.20
CA ARG A 311 -105.01 -46.58 110.10
C ARG A 311 -106.07 -47.68 109.97
N ARG A 312 -106.44 -48.08 108.74
CA ARG A 312 -107.39 -49.17 108.47
C ARG A 312 -106.85 -50.52 109.00
N ARG A 313 -105.55 -50.78 108.83
CA ARG A 313 -104.89 -52.01 109.31
C ARG A 313 -104.95 -52.12 110.84
N ILE A 314 -104.62 -51.05 111.56
CA ILE A 314 -104.66 -51.01 113.03
C ILE A 314 -106.09 -51.20 113.55
N GLN A 315 -107.09 -50.55 112.93
CA GLN A 315 -108.50 -50.74 113.29
C GLN A 315 -108.96 -52.18 113.09
N LYS A 316 -108.61 -52.81 111.96
CA LYS A 316 -108.94 -54.21 111.67
C LYS A 316 -108.29 -55.19 112.65
N ALA A 317 -107.01 -54.97 112.99
CA ALA A 317 -106.29 -55.77 113.99
C ALA A 317 -106.91 -55.63 115.39
N ARG A 318 -107.33 -54.42 115.80
CA ARG A 318 -108.08 -54.22 117.05
C ARG A 318 -109.41 -54.98 117.06
N ALA A 319 -110.15 -54.95 115.96
CA ALA A 319 -111.42 -55.67 115.85
C ALA A 319 -111.23 -57.20 115.93
N SER A 320 -110.22 -57.76 115.24
CA SER A 320 -109.96 -59.21 115.32
C SER A 320 -109.58 -59.64 116.74
N LEU A 321 -108.73 -58.87 117.42
CA LEU A 321 -108.27 -59.20 118.78
C LEU A 321 -109.40 -59.13 119.82
N LEU A 322 -110.40 -58.26 119.61
CA LEU A 322 -111.62 -58.22 120.42
C LEU A 322 -112.50 -59.46 120.17
N CYS A 323 -112.68 -59.86 118.91
CA CYS A 323 -113.40 -61.08 118.55
C CYS A 323 -112.74 -62.34 119.13
N ASP A 324 -111.41 -62.47 119.03
CA ASP A 324 -110.65 -63.60 119.57
C ASP A 324 -110.81 -63.70 121.10
N ARG A 325 -110.77 -62.57 121.81
CA ARG A 325 -111.02 -62.52 123.26
C ARG A 325 -112.44 -62.98 123.61
N GLN A 326 -113.44 -62.63 122.81
CA GLN A 326 -114.82 -63.06 123.02
C GLN A 326 -114.98 -64.57 122.80
N GLN A 327 -114.38 -65.11 121.73
CA GLN A 327 -114.34 -66.56 121.48
C GLN A 327 -113.66 -67.33 122.62
N GLN A 328 -112.53 -66.84 123.13
CA GLN A 328 -111.85 -67.47 124.27
C GLN A 328 -112.70 -67.49 125.55
N ARG A 329 -113.48 -66.42 125.81
CA ARG A 329 -114.42 -66.41 126.96
C ARG A 329 -115.53 -67.43 126.79
N LEU A 330 -116.12 -67.54 125.60
CA LEU A 330 -117.15 -68.52 125.28
C LEU A 330 -116.63 -69.95 125.41
N GLN A 331 -115.43 -70.23 124.87
CA GLN A 331 -114.80 -71.55 124.98
C GLN A 331 -114.49 -71.92 126.43
N ARG A 332 -114.01 -70.99 127.27
CA ARG A 332 -113.81 -71.24 128.70
C ARG A 332 -115.12 -71.55 129.44
N GLY A 333 -116.22 -70.88 129.08
CA GLY A 333 -117.55 -71.16 129.62
C GLY A 333 -118.05 -72.56 129.26
N LEU A 334 -117.94 -72.92 127.98
CA LEU A 334 -118.31 -74.26 127.49
C LEU A 334 -117.47 -75.37 128.12
N ARG A 335 -116.17 -75.16 128.32
CA ARG A 335 -115.27 -76.14 128.96
C ARG A 335 -115.66 -76.40 130.42
N LYS A 336 -115.94 -75.34 131.18
CA LYS A 336 -116.43 -75.47 132.57
C LYS A 336 -117.76 -76.21 132.66
N ALA A 337 -118.69 -75.95 131.73
CA ALA A 337 -119.99 -76.64 131.70
C ALA A 337 -119.82 -78.14 131.39
N LEU A 338 -118.94 -78.49 130.45
CA LEU A 338 -118.57 -79.88 130.15
C LEU A 338 -117.92 -80.58 131.35
N ASP A 339 -116.99 -79.90 132.04
CA ASP A 339 -116.32 -80.47 133.23
C ASP A 339 -117.33 -80.74 134.36
N CYS A 340 -118.28 -79.83 134.60
CA CYS A 340 -119.37 -80.05 135.58
C CYS A 340 -120.28 -81.22 135.19
N SER A 341 -120.65 -81.33 133.91
CA SER A 341 -121.49 -82.44 133.42
C SER A 341 -120.78 -83.80 133.55
N ASN A 342 -119.48 -83.84 133.25
CA ASN A 342 -118.64 -85.04 133.39
C ASN A 342 -118.50 -85.46 134.85
N LEU A 343 -118.37 -84.51 135.78
CA LEU A 343 -118.30 -84.80 137.22
C LEU A 343 -119.61 -85.45 137.72
N SER A 344 -120.77 -84.94 137.29
CA SER A 344 -122.08 -85.49 137.65
C SER A 344 -122.27 -86.91 137.09
N LEU A 345 -121.90 -87.14 135.83
CA LEU A 345 -121.93 -88.47 135.20
C LEU A 345 -120.99 -89.46 135.89
N ALA A 346 -119.80 -89.02 136.31
CA ALA A 346 -118.83 -89.87 137.02
C ALA A 346 -119.35 -90.29 138.40
N GLN A 347 -120.03 -89.38 139.13
CA GLN A 347 -120.68 -89.71 140.40
C GLN A 347 -121.81 -90.71 140.22
N GLU A 348 -122.71 -90.49 139.25
CA GLU A 348 -123.80 -91.41 138.92
C GLU A 348 -123.30 -92.82 138.60
N GLN A 349 -122.26 -92.92 137.77
CA GLN A 349 -121.67 -94.19 137.37
C GLN A 349 -121.02 -94.93 138.54
N HIS A 350 -120.41 -94.20 139.48
CA HIS A 350 -119.82 -94.77 140.70
C HIS A 350 -120.91 -95.31 141.65
N SER A 351 -122.01 -94.59 141.85
CA SER A 351 -123.14 -95.07 142.66
C SER A 351 -123.80 -96.31 142.05
N ARG A 352 -123.94 -96.34 140.72
CA ARG A 352 -124.53 -97.46 139.99
C ARG A 352 -123.67 -98.73 140.06
N LYS A 353 -122.33 -98.59 140.03
CA LYS A 353 -121.39 -99.70 140.24
C LYS A 353 -121.41 -100.23 141.67
N LYS A 354 -121.54 -99.37 142.69
CA LYS A 354 -121.69 -99.83 144.09
C LYS A 354 -122.96 -100.65 144.28
N TYR A 355 -124.11 -100.16 143.78
CA TYR A 355 -125.39 -100.88 143.88
C TYR A 355 -125.39 -102.24 143.15
N MET A 356 -124.68 -102.34 142.02
CA MET A 356 -124.58 -103.60 141.27
C MET A 356 -123.72 -104.66 141.97
N ASN A 357 -122.69 -104.23 142.72
CA ASN A 357 -121.83 -105.16 143.46
C ASN A 357 -122.51 -105.71 144.73
N ASP A 358 -123.35 -104.92 145.40
CA ASP A 358 -124.05 -105.37 146.62
C ASP A 358 -125.18 -106.37 146.34
N MET A 359 -125.68 -106.47 145.10
CA MET A 359 -126.71 -107.43 144.67
C MET A 359 -126.16 -108.85 144.36
N ASN A 360 -124.85 -109.03 144.31
CA ASN A 360 -124.21 -110.30 143.94
C ASN A 360 -123.69 -111.08 145.17
N THR A 361 -124.57 -111.32 146.15
CA THR A 361 -124.30 -112.25 147.26
C THR A 361 -125.33 -113.38 147.26
N ASN A 362 -124.87 -114.59 146.93
CA ASN A 362 -125.71 -115.80 146.97
C ASN A 362 -125.85 -116.30 148.41
N GLN A 363 -127.09 -116.44 148.90
CA GLN A 363 -127.43 -117.15 150.13
C GLN A 363 -127.85 -118.60 149.79
N LEU A 364 -127.40 -119.57 150.58
CA LEU A 364 -127.66 -121.00 150.41
C LEU A 364 -129.02 -121.38 151.04
N SER A 365 -129.84 -122.12 150.29
CA SER A 365 -131.21 -122.52 150.66
C SER A 365 -131.26 -123.82 151.48
N GLU A 366 -132.29 -123.96 152.32
CA GLU A 366 -132.45 -124.96 153.39
C GLU A 366 -132.48 -126.44 152.94
N ASP A 367 -132.71 -126.74 151.67
CA ASP A 367 -132.74 -128.11 151.14
C ASP A 367 -131.37 -128.82 151.13
N TYR A 368 -130.25 -128.08 151.26
CA TYR A 368 -128.90 -128.66 151.21
C TYR A 368 -128.54 -129.48 152.47
N PHE A 369 -129.06 -129.09 153.63
CA PHE A 369 -128.60 -129.62 154.93
C PHE A 369 -129.36 -130.87 155.41
N THR A 370 -130.45 -131.25 154.76
CA THR A 370 -131.23 -132.44 155.14
C THR A 370 -130.60 -133.78 154.69
N GLN A 371 -129.41 -133.77 154.10
CA GLN A 371 -128.78 -134.96 153.53
C GLN A 371 -127.84 -135.74 154.46
N PHE A 372 -127.41 -135.23 155.64
CA PHE A 372 -126.27 -135.83 156.36
C PHE A 372 -126.51 -136.06 157.85
N ASN A 373 -127.10 -137.22 158.17
CA ASN A 373 -127.12 -137.91 159.48
C ASN A 373 -128.10 -139.12 159.49
N THR A 374 -128.22 -139.98 158.45
CA THR A 374 -129.38 -140.92 158.38
C THR A 374 -129.08 -142.41 158.19
N ARG A 375 -127.83 -142.87 158.31
CA ARG A 375 -127.63 -144.32 158.51
C ARG A 375 -126.74 -144.66 159.67
N SER A 376 -127.36 -145.57 160.41
CA SER A 376 -126.99 -146.11 161.68
C SER A 376 -125.64 -146.78 161.58
N ARG A 377 -124.65 -146.11 162.16
CA ARG A 377 -124.27 -146.53 163.50
C ARG A 377 -125.31 -146.07 164.50
#